data_AF-A0A150PFF4-F1
#
_entry.id   AF-A0A150PFF4-F1
#
_cell.length_a   1.000
_cell.length_b   1.000
_cell.length_c   1.000
_cell.angle_alpha   90.00
_cell.angle_beta   90.00
_cell.angle_gamma   90.00
#
_symmetry.space_group_name_H-M   'P 1'
#
loop_
_entity.id
_entity.type
_entity.pdbx_description
1 polymer ?
#
loop_
_entity_poly.entity_id
_entity_poly.type
_entity_poly.pdbx_seq_one_letter_code
_entity_poly.pdbx_strand_id
1 'polypeptide(L)'
;MLLASSRRGRAWRALFVATLVALSGAALTGGAPHAAAEEAPRRAWLGVELEPGPAGGVVAKHVITSSPAAKAGIADGDQVVAADGVPIEDPKQLVARVALAGPGNVVNLRIRRGGRERDVAPTLVPFPGQDQILRLDKIGTFAPAWRSLTTVAGTVPANVGALRGNVVLLDFWATWCGPCRLMAPQLSKWHATYAAQGLRVVGVTTDSVGVATKTAQALSMRYAVASDASESTSAAYGVRALPTMFVIDKKGVIREVVVGYDPSRHAEIEKLLQALLAEPAPSP
;
A
#
# COMPACT_ATOMS: atom_id res chain seq x y z
N MET A 1 -46.39 -86.13 -33.22
CA MET A 1 -46.95 -84.85 -32.73
C MET A 1 -46.61 -84.76 -31.26
N LEU A 2 -45.52 -84.05 -30.92
CA LEU A 2 -44.83 -84.17 -29.63
C LEU A 2 -45.41 -83.27 -28.53
N LEU A 3 -45.55 -83.90 -27.37
CA LEU A 3 -45.68 -83.42 -26.00
C LEU A 3 -44.71 -82.28 -25.60
N ALA A 4 -45.12 -81.46 -24.62
CA ALA A 4 -44.52 -81.38 -23.26
C ALA A 4 -44.96 -80.07 -22.56
N SER A 5 -45.66 -80.09 -21.43
CA SER A 5 -45.21 -80.47 -20.08
C SER A 5 -44.11 -79.55 -19.49
N SER A 6 -44.58 -78.69 -18.57
CA SER A 6 -44.12 -78.50 -17.18
C SER A 6 -42.65 -78.16 -16.82
N ARG A 7 -42.58 -77.16 -15.91
CA ARG A 7 -41.64 -76.92 -14.79
C ARG A 7 -40.15 -76.75 -15.08
N ARG A 8 -39.65 -75.56 -14.71
CA ARG A 8 -38.38 -75.17 -14.06
C ARG A 8 -38.44 -73.62 -13.97
N GLY A 9 -38.00 -72.86 -12.98
CA GLY A 9 -37.22 -73.05 -11.77
C GLY A 9 -36.91 -71.63 -11.23
N ARG A 10 -36.73 -71.55 -9.91
CA ARG A 10 -36.36 -70.41 -9.03
C ARG A 10 -35.52 -69.27 -9.62
N ALA A 11 -35.81 -68.03 -9.18
CA ALA A 11 -34.84 -67.01 -8.71
C ALA A 11 -35.62 -65.82 -8.10
N TRP A 12 -35.77 -65.72 -6.78
CA TRP A 12 -35.00 -64.81 -5.91
C TRP A 12 -34.48 -63.54 -6.60
N ARG A 13 -35.09 -62.38 -6.32
CA ARG A 13 -34.44 -61.22 -5.67
C ARG A 13 -35.35 -59.97 -5.64
N ALA A 14 -35.18 -59.23 -4.54
CA ALA A 14 -35.47 -57.81 -4.35
C ALA A 14 -36.94 -57.37 -4.27
N LEU A 15 -37.46 -57.32 -3.05
CA LEU A 15 -38.53 -56.39 -2.66
C LEU A 15 -37.97 -54.96 -2.74
N PHE A 16 -38.32 -54.25 -3.80
CA PHE A 16 -38.39 -52.79 -3.83
C PHE A 16 -39.72 -52.38 -3.20
N VAL A 17 -39.68 -51.67 -2.08
CA VAL A 17 -40.81 -50.83 -1.65
C VAL A 17 -40.37 -49.38 -1.75
N ALA A 18 -41.19 -48.63 -2.47
CA ALA A 18 -40.96 -47.29 -2.94
C ALA A 18 -41.28 -46.25 -1.86
N THR A 19 -40.40 -45.25 -1.79
CA THR A 19 -40.64 -43.81 -1.57
C THR A 19 -41.57 -43.33 -0.43
N LEU A 20 -40.98 -42.50 0.44
CA LEU A 20 -41.60 -41.25 0.87
C LEU A 20 -40.53 -40.14 0.86
N VAL A 21 -40.72 -39.20 -0.06
CA VAL A 21 -39.97 -37.94 -0.15
C VAL A 21 -40.45 -37.03 0.98
N ALA A 22 -39.54 -36.62 1.85
CA ALA A 22 -39.69 -35.43 2.67
C ALA A 22 -38.45 -34.56 2.44
N LEU A 23 -38.62 -33.53 1.59
CA LEU A 23 -37.72 -32.40 1.51
C LEU A 23 -37.77 -31.65 2.84
N SER A 24 -36.65 -31.56 3.53
CA SER A 24 -36.45 -30.62 4.65
C SER A 24 -35.01 -30.11 4.54
N GLY A 25 -34.89 -28.82 4.27
CA GLY A 25 -33.66 -28.17 3.85
C GLY A 25 -32.53 -28.30 4.86
N ALA A 26 -31.38 -28.77 4.38
CA ALA A 26 -30.11 -28.50 5.03
C ALA A 26 -29.80 -27.01 4.82
N ALA A 27 -29.86 -26.24 5.90
CA ALA A 27 -29.31 -24.89 5.94
C ALA A 27 -27.84 -24.98 5.51
N LEU A 28 -27.50 -24.31 4.41
CA LEU A 28 -26.12 -24.04 4.04
C LEU A 28 -25.54 -23.12 5.11
N THR A 29 -24.90 -23.70 6.13
CA THR A 29 -23.99 -22.98 7.01
C THR A 29 -22.71 -22.69 6.23
N GLY A 30 -22.82 -21.78 5.26
CA GLY A 30 -21.70 -21.15 4.58
C GLY A 30 -21.00 -20.20 5.55
N GLY A 31 -20.13 -20.76 6.38
CA GLY A 31 -19.27 -20.03 7.28
C GLY A 31 -18.03 -20.87 7.48
N ALA A 32 -17.15 -20.92 6.48
CA ALA A 32 -15.77 -21.30 6.77
C ALA A 32 -15.24 -20.26 7.75
N PRO A 33 -14.87 -20.64 8.99
CA PRO A 33 -14.11 -19.72 9.82
C PRO A 33 -12.89 -19.32 9.01
N HIS A 34 -12.56 -18.03 8.99
CA HIS A 34 -11.23 -17.58 8.59
C HIS A 34 -10.26 -18.46 9.39
N ALA A 35 -9.69 -19.46 8.73
CA ALA A 35 -8.57 -20.19 9.26
C ALA A 35 -7.54 -19.10 9.53
N ALA A 36 -7.30 -18.82 10.81
CA ALA A 36 -6.22 -17.96 11.23
C ALA A 36 -5.00 -18.47 10.48
N ALA A 37 -4.54 -17.69 9.51
CA ALA A 37 -3.36 -18.01 8.74
C ALA A 37 -2.26 -18.24 9.77
N GLU A 38 -1.84 -19.48 9.90
CA GLU A 38 -0.70 -19.88 10.69
C GLU A 38 0.43 -18.94 10.31
N GLU A 39 0.85 -18.11 11.27
CA GLU A 39 1.64 -16.90 11.01
C GLU A 39 3.03 -17.35 10.55
N ALA A 40 3.19 -17.54 9.24
CA ALA A 40 4.45 -17.90 8.62
C ALA A 40 5.54 -17.00 9.22
N PRO A 41 6.71 -17.55 9.62
CA PRO A 41 7.74 -16.76 10.29
C PRO A 41 8.04 -15.54 9.42
N ARG A 42 7.56 -14.38 9.87
CA ARG A 42 7.66 -13.15 9.08
C ARG A 42 9.14 -12.89 8.91
N ARG A 43 9.59 -12.85 7.65
CA ARG A 43 10.98 -12.55 7.31
C ARG A 43 11.44 -11.32 8.08
N ALA A 44 12.65 -11.29 8.60
CA ALA A 44 13.13 -10.12 9.29
C ALA A 44 13.32 -8.95 8.30
N TRP A 45 13.20 -7.73 8.81
CA TRP A 45 13.27 -6.52 8.01
C TRP A 45 14.06 -5.45 8.72
N LEU A 46 15.04 -4.91 7.98
CA LEU A 46 15.91 -3.83 8.42
C LEU A 46 15.40 -2.46 7.94
N GLY A 47 14.68 -2.43 6.81
CA GLY A 47 14.13 -1.22 6.19
C GLY A 47 15.12 -0.35 5.44
N VAL A 48 15.97 -0.99 4.65
CA VAL A 48 16.91 -0.33 3.73
C VAL A 48 16.75 -0.93 2.34
N GLU A 49 16.59 -0.08 1.33
CA GLU A 49 16.83 -0.42 -0.07
C GLU A 49 18.35 -0.38 -0.31
N LEU A 50 18.89 -1.49 -0.79
CA LEU A 50 20.32 -1.68 -0.96
C LEU A 50 20.69 -1.62 -2.44
N GLU A 51 21.87 -1.10 -2.72
CA GLU A 51 22.49 -1.18 -4.04
C GLU A 51 23.97 -1.58 -3.94
N PRO A 52 24.55 -2.18 -5.00
CA PRO A 52 25.98 -2.41 -5.06
C PRO A 52 26.76 -1.09 -4.93
N GLY A 53 27.71 -1.06 -4.02
CA GLY A 53 28.59 0.07 -3.76
C GLY A 53 29.89 0.02 -4.58
N PRO A 54 30.63 1.14 -4.64
CA PRO A 54 31.92 1.18 -5.32
C PRO A 54 32.91 0.17 -4.74
N ALA A 55 33.69 -0.49 -5.60
CA ALA A 55 34.75 -1.43 -5.22
C ALA A 55 34.29 -2.64 -4.37
N GLY A 56 33.03 -3.09 -4.54
CA GLY A 56 32.52 -4.31 -3.90
C GLY A 56 32.04 -4.08 -2.47
N GLY A 57 31.25 -3.03 -2.25
CA GLY A 57 30.56 -2.77 -0.97
C GLY A 57 29.04 -2.77 -1.14
N VAL A 58 28.31 -2.49 -0.06
CA VAL A 58 26.85 -2.34 -0.10
C VAL A 58 26.47 -0.94 0.34
N VAL A 59 25.68 -0.24 -0.47
CA VAL A 59 25.19 1.11 -0.16
C VAL A 59 23.72 1.03 0.25
N ALA A 60 23.39 1.72 1.33
CA ALA A 60 22.02 2.06 1.68
C ALA A 60 21.51 3.12 0.71
N LYS A 61 20.96 2.67 -0.42
CA LYS A 61 20.39 3.56 -1.45
C LYS A 61 19.28 4.43 -0.87
N HIS A 62 18.40 3.80 -0.08
CA HIS A 62 17.33 4.50 0.61
C HIS A 62 16.98 3.82 1.94
N VAL A 63 16.91 4.58 3.02
CA VAL A 63 16.55 4.13 4.35
C VAL A 63 15.14 4.61 4.66
N ILE A 64 14.24 3.66 4.89
CA ILE A 64 12.83 3.94 5.17
C ILE A 64 12.73 4.74 6.47
N THR A 65 12.06 5.89 6.45
CA THR A 65 12.09 6.91 7.53
C THR A 65 11.86 6.35 8.93
N SER A 66 10.88 5.45 9.12
CA SER A 66 10.53 4.88 10.43
C SER A 66 11.05 3.44 10.65
N SER A 67 12.04 3.01 9.88
CA SER A 67 12.61 1.65 9.95
C SER A 67 13.55 1.40 11.12
N PRO A 68 13.88 0.13 11.43
CA PRO A 68 14.99 -0.21 12.32
C PRO A 68 16.33 0.43 11.94
N ALA A 69 16.65 0.47 10.64
CA ALA A 69 17.88 1.09 10.16
C ALA A 69 17.95 2.59 10.46
N ALA A 70 16.88 3.33 10.15
CA ALA A 70 16.80 4.76 10.48
C ALA A 70 16.94 4.99 11.99
N LYS A 71 16.24 4.20 12.81
CA LYS A 71 16.33 4.27 14.29
C LYS A 71 17.73 3.98 14.82
N ALA A 72 18.49 3.13 14.13
CA ALA A 72 19.88 2.83 14.46
C ALA A 72 20.87 3.88 13.94
N GLY A 73 20.41 4.92 13.23
CA GLY A 73 21.22 6.03 12.73
C GLY A 73 21.79 5.84 11.33
N ILE A 74 21.38 4.78 10.63
CA ILE A 74 21.72 4.57 9.21
C ILE A 74 20.95 5.60 8.38
N ALA A 75 21.61 6.16 7.36
CA ALA A 75 21.03 7.12 6.43
C ALA A 75 21.38 6.78 4.98
N ASP A 76 20.64 7.38 4.05
CA ASP A 76 20.89 7.28 2.61
C ASP A 76 22.36 7.61 2.30
N GLY A 77 22.98 6.77 1.48
CA GLY A 77 24.39 6.86 1.08
C GLY A 77 25.38 6.19 2.04
N ASP A 78 24.95 5.66 3.18
CA ASP A 78 25.83 4.88 4.05
C ASP A 78 26.30 3.60 3.37
N GLN A 79 27.59 3.29 3.52
CA GLN A 79 28.14 2.00 3.09
C GLN A 79 28.11 1.02 4.26
N VAL A 80 27.42 -0.11 4.10
CA VAL A 80 27.51 -1.23 5.04
C VAL A 80 28.74 -2.05 4.67
N VAL A 81 29.76 -2.02 5.53
CA VAL A 81 31.05 -2.68 5.28
C VAL A 81 31.17 -4.03 5.99
N ALA A 82 30.43 -4.23 7.08
CA ALA A 82 30.39 -5.51 7.79
C ALA A 82 29.06 -5.70 8.54
N ALA A 83 28.71 -6.95 8.79
CA ALA A 83 27.59 -7.36 9.62
C ALA A 83 28.00 -8.53 10.53
N ASP A 84 27.82 -8.37 11.84
CA ASP A 84 28.24 -9.30 12.89
C ASP A 84 29.71 -9.72 12.75
N GLY A 85 30.57 -8.74 12.48
CA GLY A 85 32.02 -8.94 12.31
C GLY A 85 32.44 -9.53 10.95
N VAL A 86 31.48 -9.89 10.08
CA VAL A 86 31.80 -10.43 8.76
C VAL A 86 31.67 -9.35 7.69
N PRO A 87 32.68 -9.18 6.80
CA PRO A 87 32.61 -8.23 5.70
C PRO A 87 31.38 -8.43 4.81
N ILE A 88 30.85 -7.32 4.31
CA ILE A 88 29.69 -7.28 3.41
C ILE A 88 30.11 -6.59 2.11
N GLU A 89 30.15 -7.37 1.05
CA GLU A 89 30.58 -6.95 -0.29
C GLU A 89 29.45 -6.95 -1.32
N ASP A 90 28.41 -7.77 -1.07
CA ASP A 90 27.26 -7.93 -1.95
C ASP A 90 25.94 -7.76 -1.17
N PRO A 91 24.93 -7.04 -1.71
CA PRO A 91 23.66 -6.82 -1.02
C PRO A 91 22.98 -8.10 -0.54
N LYS A 92 23.12 -9.22 -1.28
CA LYS A 92 22.55 -10.52 -0.91
C LYS A 92 23.14 -11.06 0.38
N GLN A 93 24.39 -10.75 0.71
CA GLN A 93 25.02 -11.19 1.96
C GLN A 93 24.34 -10.53 3.16
N LEU A 94 24.06 -9.22 3.07
CA LEU A 94 23.33 -8.50 4.12
C LEU A 94 21.89 -9.00 4.23
N VAL A 95 21.21 -9.19 3.10
CA VAL A 95 19.85 -9.74 3.06
C VAL A 95 19.79 -11.13 3.71
N ALA A 96 20.74 -12.02 3.38
CA ALA A 96 20.81 -13.35 3.97
C ALA A 96 21.03 -13.30 5.48
N ARG A 97 21.91 -12.41 5.97
CA ARG A 97 22.15 -12.23 7.41
C ARG A 97 20.92 -11.74 8.15
N VAL A 98 20.26 -10.71 7.62
CA VAL A 98 19.01 -10.20 8.19
C VAL A 98 17.95 -11.32 8.24
N ALA A 99 17.82 -12.09 7.16
CA ALA A 99 16.88 -13.21 7.10
C ALA A 99 17.21 -14.31 8.13
N LEU A 100 18.48 -14.66 8.29
CA LEU A 100 18.95 -15.67 9.24
C LEU A 100 18.83 -15.21 10.70
N ALA A 101 19.07 -13.93 10.97
CA ALA A 101 18.94 -13.38 12.32
C ALA A 101 17.49 -13.43 12.81
N GLY A 102 16.51 -13.16 11.94
CA GLY A 102 15.10 -13.21 12.31
C GLY A 102 14.59 -11.97 13.06
N PRO A 103 13.26 -11.75 13.12
CA PRO A 103 12.67 -10.62 13.84
C PRO A 103 12.99 -10.63 15.34
N GLY A 104 13.11 -9.45 15.95
CA GLY A 104 13.40 -9.27 17.38
C GLY A 104 14.89 -9.36 17.74
N ASN A 105 15.70 -9.93 16.85
CA ASN A 105 17.15 -10.02 17.05
C ASN A 105 17.87 -8.76 16.57
N VAL A 106 19.04 -8.52 17.15
CA VAL A 106 19.93 -7.42 16.80
C VAL A 106 20.95 -7.90 15.76
N VAL A 107 21.23 -7.07 14.76
CA VAL A 107 22.35 -7.28 13.82
C VAL A 107 23.33 -6.14 14.01
N ASN A 108 24.59 -6.44 14.32
CA ASN A 108 25.63 -5.42 14.48
C ASN A 108 26.19 -5.06 13.11
N LEU A 109 25.94 -3.84 12.64
CA LEU A 109 26.40 -3.36 11.36
C LEU A 109 27.53 -2.37 11.55
N ARG A 110 28.59 -2.53 10.78
CA ARG A 110 29.59 -1.48 10.59
C ARG A 110 29.22 -0.70 9.34
N ILE A 111 28.97 0.59 9.51
CA ILE A 111 28.66 1.52 8.44
C ILE A 111 29.79 2.53 8.25
N ARG A 112 29.94 3.05 7.03
CA ARG A 112 30.91 4.09 6.69
C ARG A 112 30.18 5.28 6.07
N ARG A 113 30.35 6.47 6.68
CA ARG A 113 29.81 7.76 6.20
C ARG A 113 30.91 8.81 6.14
N GLY A 114 31.15 9.41 4.98
CA GLY A 114 32.19 10.43 4.81
C GLY A 114 33.60 9.93 5.21
N GLY A 115 33.90 8.66 4.92
CA GLY A 115 35.19 8.02 5.25
C GLY A 115 35.35 7.57 6.70
N ARG A 116 34.39 7.85 7.59
CA ARG A 116 34.42 7.42 8.99
C ARG A 116 33.53 6.21 9.21
N GLU A 117 34.09 5.18 9.86
CA GLU A 117 33.35 3.99 10.26
C GLU A 117 32.67 4.17 11.61
N ARG A 118 31.49 3.54 11.76
CA ARG A 118 30.69 3.52 12.98
C ARG A 118 29.97 2.19 13.08
N ASP A 119 29.86 1.67 14.29
CA ASP A 119 29.04 0.49 14.55
C ASP A 119 27.62 0.92 14.98
N VAL A 120 26.61 0.25 14.44
CA VAL A 120 25.19 0.45 14.74
C VAL A 120 24.54 -0.90 14.96
N ALA A 121 23.53 -0.96 15.82
CA ALA A 121 22.92 -2.22 16.25
C ALA A 121 21.39 -2.19 16.11
N PRO A 122 20.84 -2.17 14.88
CA PRO A 122 19.40 -2.21 14.65
C PRO A 122 18.78 -3.50 15.19
N THR A 123 17.67 -3.35 15.93
CA THR A 123 16.76 -4.47 16.27
C THR A 123 15.81 -4.72 15.10
N LEU A 124 15.91 -5.89 14.49
CA LEU A 124 15.09 -6.27 13.35
C LEU A 124 13.62 -6.43 13.73
N VAL A 125 12.73 -6.14 12.79
CA VAL A 125 11.29 -6.32 12.97
C VAL A 125 10.74 -7.29 11.93
N PRO A 126 9.52 -7.82 12.13
CA PRO A 126 8.83 -8.57 11.08
C PRO A 126 8.66 -7.73 9.81
N PHE A 127 8.82 -8.35 8.64
CA PHE A 127 8.62 -7.69 7.35
C PHE A 127 7.22 -7.10 7.26
N PRO A 128 7.07 -5.77 7.12
CA PRO A 128 5.76 -5.14 6.99
C PRO A 128 5.16 -5.46 5.62
N GLY A 129 3.82 -5.43 5.52
CA GLY A 129 3.15 -5.41 4.21
C GLY A 129 3.59 -4.19 3.39
N GLN A 130 3.48 -4.26 2.05
CA GLN A 130 3.96 -3.16 1.18
C GLN A 130 3.32 -1.81 1.52
N ASP A 131 2.03 -1.79 1.80
CA ASP A 131 1.29 -0.59 2.19
C ASP A 131 1.83 0.01 3.51
N GLN A 132 2.22 -0.87 4.44
CA GLN A 132 2.82 -0.46 5.70
C GLN A 132 4.24 0.08 5.51
N ILE A 133 5.03 -0.47 4.58
CA ILE A 133 6.34 0.09 4.23
C ILE A 133 6.19 1.52 3.71
N LEU A 134 5.23 1.77 2.81
CA LEU A 134 4.97 3.11 2.28
C LEU A 134 4.57 4.09 3.40
N ARG A 135 3.72 3.65 4.33
CA ARG A 135 3.34 4.45 5.51
C ARG A 135 4.54 4.78 6.41
N LEU A 136 5.38 3.77 6.70
CA LEU A 136 6.60 3.93 7.52
C LEU A 136 7.60 4.88 6.87
N ASP A 137 7.61 4.94 5.54
CA ASP A 137 8.48 5.83 4.78
C ASP A 137 7.97 7.27 4.74
N LYS A 138 6.67 7.45 4.45
CA LYS A 138 6.13 8.76 4.08
C LYS A 138 5.53 9.55 5.24
N ILE A 139 4.91 8.90 6.24
CA ILE A 139 4.26 9.63 7.33
C ILE A 139 5.30 10.39 8.16
N GLY A 140 5.02 11.67 8.39
CA GLY A 140 5.92 12.59 9.09
C GLY A 140 6.94 13.30 8.19
N THR A 141 7.04 12.92 6.91
CA THR A 141 7.92 13.58 5.94
C THR A 141 7.20 14.72 5.20
N PHE A 142 7.96 15.64 4.64
CA PHE A 142 7.39 16.61 3.68
C PHE A 142 6.95 15.90 2.41
N ALA A 143 5.79 16.28 1.90
CA ALA A 143 5.25 15.77 0.65
C ALA A 143 6.25 16.03 -0.52
N PRO A 144 6.61 14.99 -1.30
CA PRO A 144 7.51 15.15 -2.44
C PRO A 144 7.02 16.21 -3.45
N ALA A 145 7.96 16.95 -4.02
CA ALA A 145 7.64 17.94 -5.05
C ALA A 145 7.06 17.29 -6.32
N TRP A 146 6.08 17.95 -6.94
CA TRP A 146 5.49 17.54 -8.21
C TRP A 146 6.39 17.98 -9.36
N ARG A 147 6.68 17.08 -10.30
CA ARG A 147 7.74 17.31 -11.30
C ARG A 147 7.22 17.56 -12.72
N SER A 148 6.08 16.96 -13.10
CA SER A 148 5.58 16.99 -14.49
C SER A 148 4.05 16.80 -14.62
N LEU A 149 3.26 17.53 -13.83
CA LEU A 149 1.80 17.39 -13.87
C LEU A 149 1.18 18.23 -14.99
N THR A 150 0.34 17.61 -15.83
CA THR A 150 -0.47 18.29 -16.85
C THR A 150 -1.91 18.39 -16.38
N THR A 151 -2.50 19.58 -16.44
CA THR A 151 -3.90 19.79 -16.02
C THR A 151 -4.87 19.00 -16.90
N VAL A 152 -5.79 18.28 -16.27
CA VAL A 152 -6.89 17.55 -16.92
C VAL A 152 -8.22 18.24 -16.64
N ALA A 153 -8.49 18.58 -15.38
CA ALA A 153 -9.72 19.25 -14.97
C ALA A 153 -9.48 20.15 -13.74
N GLY A 154 -10.25 21.22 -13.63
CA GLY A 154 -10.11 22.21 -12.55
C GLY A 154 -8.77 22.95 -12.60
N THR A 155 -8.42 23.59 -11.48
CA THR A 155 -7.15 24.31 -11.34
C THR A 155 -6.17 23.43 -10.58
N VAL A 156 -5.21 22.83 -11.28
CA VAL A 156 -4.12 22.06 -10.68
C VAL A 156 -3.04 23.05 -10.19
N PRO A 157 -2.64 23.00 -8.92
CA PRO A 157 -1.54 23.82 -8.41
C PRO A 157 -0.22 23.50 -9.11
N ALA A 158 0.62 24.51 -9.32
CA ALA A 158 1.89 24.34 -10.02
C ALA A 158 2.87 23.38 -9.31
N ASN A 159 2.79 23.30 -7.97
CA ASN A 159 3.57 22.38 -7.15
C ASN A 159 2.91 22.23 -5.77
N VAL A 160 3.40 21.26 -4.98
CA VAL A 160 2.92 21.02 -3.62
C VAL A 160 3.12 22.21 -2.67
N GLY A 161 4.14 23.05 -2.91
CA GLY A 161 4.38 24.27 -2.12
C GLY A 161 3.30 25.33 -2.30
N ALA A 162 2.68 25.41 -3.49
CA ALA A 162 1.54 26.28 -3.75
C ALA A 162 0.29 25.93 -2.93
N LEU A 163 0.29 24.76 -2.27
CA LEU A 163 -0.76 24.31 -1.38
C LEU A 163 -0.48 24.57 0.10
N ARG A 164 0.67 25.15 0.47
CA ARG A 164 0.92 25.56 1.87
C ARG A 164 -0.24 26.41 2.40
N GLY A 165 -0.60 26.18 3.66
CA GLY A 165 -1.79 26.77 4.29
C GLY A 165 -3.08 26.00 4.05
N ASN A 166 -3.13 25.06 3.10
CA ASN A 166 -4.28 24.19 2.84
C ASN A 166 -4.00 22.77 3.34
N VAL A 167 -5.04 22.05 3.74
CA VAL A 167 -4.99 20.60 3.88
C VAL A 167 -5.16 19.99 2.49
N VAL A 168 -4.33 19.00 2.14
CA VAL A 168 -4.38 18.38 0.81
C VAL A 168 -4.72 16.90 0.94
N LEU A 169 -5.69 16.45 0.15
CA LEU A 169 -5.95 15.04 -0.09
C LEU A 169 -5.53 14.72 -1.53
N LEU A 170 -4.37 14.11 -1.67
CA LEU A 170 -3.79 13.75 -2.96
C LEU A 170 -4.17 12.30 -3.28
N ASP A 171 -4.90 12.06 -4.36
CA ASP A 171 -5.40 10.74 -4.77
C ASP A 171 -4.68 10.27 -6.04
N PHE A 172 -3.92 9.18 -5.95
CA PHE A 172 -3.37 8.50 -7.11
C PHE A 172 -4.37 7.46 -7.60
N TRP A 173 -4.82 7.60 -8.84
CA TRP A 173 -5.90 6.82 -9.43
C TRP A 173 -5.65 6.49 -10.90
N ALA A 174 -6.51 5.65 -11.49
CA ALA A 174 -6.51 5.38 -12.92
C ALA A 174 -7.93 5.16 -13.45
N THR A 175 -8.14 5.46 -14.73
CA THR A 175 -9.44 5.35 -15.40
C THR A 175 -10.00 3.93 -15.44
N TRP A 176 -9.11 2.93 -15.49
CA TRP A 176 -9.42 1.50 -15.48
C TRP A 176 -9.54 0.90 -14.07
N CYS A 177 -9.19 1.65 -13.03
CA CYS A 177 -9.20 1.19 -11.65
C CYS A 177 -10.63 1.24 -11.06
N GLY A 178 -11.27 0.07 -10.94
CA GLY A 178 -12.60 -0.07 -10.36
C GLY A 178 -12.73 0.53 -8.94
N PRO A 179 -11.85 0.16 -7.99
CA PRO A 179 -11.86 0.75 -6.65
C PRO A 179 -11.69 2.28 -6.63
N CYS A 180 -10.88 2.83 -7.53
CA CYS A 180 -10.69 4.28 -7.65
C CYS A 180 -11.99 4.99 -8.06
N ARG A 181 -12.74 4.39 -8.98
CA ARG A 181 -14.06 4.90 -9.40
C ARG A 181 -15.08 4.90 -8.26
N LEU A 182 -14.99 3.95 -7.32
CA LEU A 182 -15.82 3.92 -6.11
C LEU A 182 -15.41 5.01 -5.10
N MET A 183 -14.13 5.37 -5.06
CA MET A 183 -13.61 6.41 -4.16
C MET A 183 -13.92 7.84 -4.65
N ALA A 184 -13.94 8.07 -5.97
CA ALA A 184 -14.08 9.41 -6.56
C ALA A 184 -15.33 10.21 -6.12
N PRO A 185 -16.53 9.62 -5.95
CA PRO A 185 -17.69 10.34 -5.41
C PRO A 185 -17.48 10.83 -3.97
N GLN A 186 -16.84 10.02 -3.13
CA GLN A 186 -16.55 10.38 -1.75
C GLN A 186 -15.50 11.50 -1.67
N LEU A 187 -14.46 11.46 -2.52
CA LEU A 187 -13.49 12.56 -2.67
C LEU A 187 -14.16 13.86 -3.11
N SER A 188 -15.10 13.78 -4.07
CA SER A 188 -15.89 14.94 -4.51
C SER A 188 -16.77 15.50 -3.40
N LYS A 189 -17.37 14.63 -2.58
CA LYS A 189 -18.15 15.02 -1.40
C LYS A 189 -17.28 15.76 -0.39
N TRP A 190 -16.14 15.19 0.01
CA TRP A 190 -15.23 15.87 0.96
C TRP A 190 -14.71 17.20 0.42
N HIS A 191 -14.31 17.26 -0.85
CA HIS A 191 -13.91 18.53 -1.46
C HIS A 191 -15.03 19.56 -1.38
N ALA A 192 -16.26 19.20 -1.78
CA ALA A 192 -17.38 20.14 -1.75
C ALA A 192 -17.69 20.63 -0.33
N THR A 193 -17.63 19.75 0.67
CA THR A 193 -17.92 20.10 2.07
C THR A 193 -16.84 21.00 2.68
N TYR A 194 -15.56 20.71 2.42
CA TYR A 194 -14.45 21.30 3.18
C TYR A 194 -13.57 22.27 2.39
N ALA A 195 -13.81 22.50 1.10
CA ALA A 195 -12.96 23.41 0.30
C ALA A 195 -12.94 24.84 0.83
N ALA A 196 -14.08 25.35 1.32
CA ALA A 196 -14.16 26.68 1.94
C ALA A 196 -13.37 26.78 3.26
N GLN A 197 -13.08 25.64 3.90
CA GLN A 197 -12.28 25.56 5.13
C GLN A 197 -10.78 25.33 4.85
N GLY A 198 -10.40 25.23 3.56
CA GLY A 198 -9.02 25.03 3.14
C GLY A 198 -8.65 23.60 2.76
N LEU A 199 -9.62 22.71 2.49
CA LEU A 199 -9.31 21.41 1.88
C LEU A 199 -9.10 21.55 0.38
N ARG A 200 -8.05 20.93 -0.15
CA ARG A 200 -7.78 20.78 -1.58
C ARG A 200 -7.65 19.31 -1.92
N VAL A 201 -8.50 18.80 -2.79
CA VAL A 201 -8.37 17.43 -3.32
C VAL A 201 -7.75 17.52 -4.71
N VAL A 202 -6.76 16.67 -4.97
CA VAL A 202 -6.09 16.58 -6.27
C VAL A 202 -5.98 15.12 -6.68
N GLY A 203 -6.58 14.77 -7.81
CA GLY A 203 -6.45 13.44 -8.40
C GLY A 203 -5.31 13.41 -9.41
N VAL A 204 -4.35 12.51 -9.26
CA VAL A 204 -3.23 12.29 -10.17
C VAL A 204 -3.37 10.92 -10.83
N THR A 205 -3.31 10.89 -12.15
CA THR A 205 -3.34 9.65 -12.94
C THR A 205 -2.18 9.61 -13.93
N THR A 206 -1.66 8.43 -14.26
CA THR A 206 -0.71 8.24 -15.35
C THR A 206 -1.39 8.12 -16.72
N ASP A 207 -2.72 8.09 -16.76
CA ASP A 207 -3.51 8.12 -17.99
C ASP A 207 -3.25 9.41 -18.79
N SER A 208 -3.33 9.30 -20.13
CA SER A 208 -3.30 10.48 -21.00
C SER A 208 -4.41 11.47 -20.67
N VAL A 209 -4.15 12.77 -20.87
CA VAL A 209 -5.11 13.85 -20.58
C VAL A 209 -6.49 13.59 -21.20
N GLY A 210 -6.56 13.14 -22.46
CA GLY A 210 -7.84 12.88 -23.13
C GLY A 210 -8.65 11.74 -22.50
N VAL A 211 -8.00 10.66 -22.08
CA VAL A 211 -8.66 9.52 -21.42
C VAL A 211 -9.11 9.90 -20.01
N ALA A 212 -8.24 10.57 -19.27
CA ALA A 212 -8.53 11.09 -17.93
C ALA A 212 -9.70 12.09 -17.95
N THR A 213 -9.74 13.00 -18.93
CA THR A 213 -10.81 14.00 -19.08
C THR A 213 -12.18 13.34 -19.21
N LYS A 214 -12.32 12.37 -20.12
CA LYS A 214 -13.59 11.66 -20.34
C LYS A 214 -14.07 10.96 -19.08
N THR A 215 -13.16 10.30 -18.37
CA THR A 215 -13.50 9.56 -17.15
C THR A 215 -13.83 10.51 -15.99
N ALA A 216 -13.08 11.60 -15.82
CA ALA A 216 -13.34 12.59 -14.79
C ALA A 216 -14.71 13.25 -14.95
N GLN A 217 -15.10 13.55 -16.19
CA GLN A 217 -16.45 14.04 -16.52
C GLN A 217 -17.53 12.98 -16.22
N ALA A 218 -17.32 11.73 -16.66
CA ALA A 218 -18.28 10.65 -16.42
C ALA A 218 -18.50 10.35 -14.92
N LEU A 219 -17.46 10.50 -14.12
CA LEU A 219 -17.52 10.37 -12.66
C LEU A 219 -17.97 11.64 -11.94
N SER A 220 -18.18 12.74 -12.68
CA SER A 220 -18.50 14.06 -12.12
C SER A 220 -17.52 14.49 -11.03
N MET A 221 -16.21 14.28 -11.24
CA MET A 221 -15.17 14.64 -10.29
C MET A 221 -15.16 16.16 -10.07
N ARG A 222 -15.35 16.60 -8.82
CA ARG A 222 -15.48 18.03 -8.45
C ARG A 222 -14.21 18.62 -7.84
N TYR A 223 -13.07 18.09 -8.21
CA TYR A 223 -11.77 18.47 -7.69
C TYR A 223 -10.73 18.48 -8.82
N ALA A 224 -9.56 19.04 -8.56
CA ALA A 224 -8.52 19.17 -9.58
C ALA A 224 -8.02 17.78 -10.01
N VAL A 225 -7.83 17.58 -11.31
CA VAL A 225 -7.29 16.34 -11.88
C VAL A 225 -6.08 16.67 -12.74
N ALA A 226 -5.01 15.90 -12.57
CA ALA A 226 -3.78 16.02 -13.32
C ALA A 226 -3.33 14.69 -13.91
N SER A 227 -2.68 14.76 -15.06
CA SER A 227 -1.97 13.65 -15.68
C SER A 227 -0.48 13.74 -15.33
N ASP A 228 0.07 12.65 -14.80
CA ASP A 228 1.49 12.38 -14.57
C ASP A 228 1.99 11.38 -15.62
N ALA A 229 1.94 11.77 -16.89
CA ALA A 229 2.31 10.89 -18.01
C ALA A 229 3.77 10.36 -17.93
N SER A 230 4.64 11.06 -17.19
CA SER A 230 6.03 10.64 -16.95
C SER A 230 6.19 9.66 -15.78
N GLU A 231 5.13 9.46 -15.00
CA GLU A 231 5.12 8.72 -13.73
C GLU A 231 6.06 9.25 -12.64
N SER A 232 6.75 10.36 -12.90
CA SER A 232 7.78 10.89 -12.00
C SER A 232 7.21 11.36 -10.66
N THR A 233 5.98 11.87 -10.63
CA THR A 233 5.32 12.27 -9.39
C THR A 233 4.86 11.03 -8.63
N SER A 234 4.24 10.07 -9.30
CA SER A 234 3.77 8.79 -8.74
C SER A 234 4.93 8.00 -8.14
N ALA A 235 6.07 7.94 -8.84
CA ALA A 235 7.29 7.30 -8.37
C ALA A 235 7.90 8.03 -7.16
N ALA A 236 7.91 9.37 -7.14
CA ALA A 236 8.44 10.14 -6.01
C ALA A 236 7.62 9.91 -4.72
N TYR A 237 6.31 9.67 -4.85
CA TYR A 237 5.44 9.29 -3.75
C TYR A 237 5.49 7.80 -3.42
N GLY A 238 6.20 6.97 -4.18
CA GLY A 238 6.34 5.53 -3.93
C GLY A 238 5.08 4.72 -4.24
N VAL A 239 4.20 5.22 -5.11
CA VAL A 239 2.92 4.59 -5.43
C VAL A 239 3.12 3.33 -6.27
N ARG A 240 2.61 2.19 -5.78
CA ARG A 240 2.66 0.89 -6.47
C ARG A 240 1.31 0.18 -6.55
N ALA A 241 0.28 0.73 -5.90
CA ALA A 241 -1.07 0.21 -5.87
C ALA A 241 -2.08 1.37 -5.96
N LEU A 242 -3.27 1.09 -6.46
CA LEU A 242 -4.32 2.09 -6.66
C LEU A 242 -5.65 1.66 -6.01
N PRO A 243 -6.45 2.62 -5.48
CA PRO A 243 -6.04 3.99 -5.23
C PRO A 243 -4.97 4.05 -4.14
N THR A 244 -4.13 5.09 -4.17
CA THR A 244 -3.29 5.46 -3.02
C THR A 244 -3.52 6.92 -2.73
N MET A 245 -3.94 7.24 -1.51
CA MET A 245 -4.22 8.60 -1.08
C MET A 245 -3.24 9.07 -0.02
N PHE A 246 -2.85 10.33 -0.08
CA PHE A 246 -2.03 11.01 0.92
C PHE A 246 -2.82 12.16 1.54
N VAL A 247 -2.90 12.18 2.87
CA VAL A 247 -3.40 13.33 3.63
C VAL A 247 -2.21 14.17 4.07
N ILE A 248 -2.16 15.41 3.62
CA ILE A 248 -1.05 16.34 3.83
C ILE A 248 -1.58 17.55 4.61
N ASP A 249 -0.88 17.94 5.68
CA ASP A 249 -1.27 19.07 6.51
C ASP A 249 -0.94 20.43 5.87
N LYS A 250 -1.32 21.52 6.55
CA LYS A 250 -1.08 22.90 6.11
C LYS A 250 0.41 23.27 5.98
N LYS A 251 1.31 22.51 6.59
CA LYS A 251 2.77 22.70 6.52
C LYS A 251 3.40 21.93 5.35
N GLY A 252 2.63 21.07 4.68
CA GLY A 252 3.10 20.19 3.61
C GLY A 252 3.66 18.86 4.13
N VAL A 253 3.34 18.46 5.37
CA VAL A 253 3.78 17.20 5.98
C VAL A 253 2.70 16.13 5.77
N ILE A 254 3.11 14.95 5.31
CA ILE A 254 2.23 13.79 5.16
C ILE A 254 1.83 13.29 6.55
N ARG A 255 0.54 13.31 6.83
CA ARG A 255 -0.06 12.85 8.09
C ARG A 255 -0.65 11.46 7.98
N GLU A 256 -1.06 11.06 6.78
CA GLU A 256 -1.62 9.74 6.54
C GLU A 256 -1.40 9.28 5.10
N VAL A 257 -1.25 7.97 4.91
CA VAL A 257 -1.22 7.28 3.61
C VAL A 257 -2.23 6.14 3.63
N VAL A 258 -3.20 6.18 2.73
CA VAL A 258 -4.25 5.17 2.59
C VAL A 258 -4.04 4.44 1.27
N VAL A 259 -3.80 3.13 1.34
CA VAL A 259 -3.67 2.28 0.14
C VAL A 259 -4.91 1.42 0.01
N GLY A 260 -5.43 1.34 -1.21
CA GLY A 260 -6.66 0.62 -1.52
C GLY A 260 -7.94 1.38 -1.15
N TYR A 261 -9.07 0.73 -1.40
CA TYR A 261 -10.39 1.25 -1.08
C TYR A 261 -11.01 0.45 0.07
N ASP A 262 -11.32 1.14 1.17
CA ASP A 262 -12.06 0.58 2.30
C ASP A 262 -13.03 1.64 2.84
N PRO A 263 -14.35 1.52 2.57
CA PRO A 263 -15.33 2.50 2.99
C PRO A 263 -15.49 2.56 4.51
N SER A 264 -15.10 1.52 5.26
CA SER A 264 -15.16 1.54 6.73
C SER A 264 -14.22 2.58 7.35
N ARG A 265 -13.17 2.97 6.61
CA ARG A 265 -12.19 3.99 7.04
C ARG A 265 -12.58 5.41 6.69
N HIS A 266 -13.66 5.64 5.94
CA HIS A 266 -14.06 6.99 5.54
C HIS A 266 -14.28 7.92 6.74
N ALA A 267 -14.92 7.44 7.81
CA ALA A 267 -15.15 8.26 9.01
C ALA A 267 -13.85 8.63 9.73
N GLU A 268 -12.88 7.70 9.76
CA GLU A 268 -11.55 7.92 10.33
C GLU A 268 -10.79 9.00 9.54
N ILE A 269 -10.77 8.88 8.21
CA ILE A 269 -10.11 9.84 7.31
C ILE A 269 -10.77 11.22 7.41
N GLU A 270 -12.11 11.28 7.40
CA GLU A 270 -12.84 12.54 7.51
C GLU A 270 -12.56 13.24 8.84
N LYS A 271 -12.51 12.49 9.95
CA LYS A 271 -12.12 13.03 11.25
C LYS A 271 -10.70 13.60 11.24
N LEU A 272 -9.76 12.92 10.57
CA LEU A 272 -8.40 13.45 10.40
C LEU A 272 -8.42 14.76 9.58
N LEU A 273 -9.14 14.81 8.47
CA LEU A 273 -9.27 16.03 7.66
C LEU A 273 -9.80 17.19 8.50
N GLN A 274 -10.88 16.98 9.26
CA GLN A 274 -11.44 18.00 10.15
C GLN A 274 -10.43 18.49 11.20
N ALA A 275 -9.68 17.58 11.82
CA ALA A 275 -8.65 17.94 12.78
C ALA A 275 -7.54 18.81 12.15
N LEU A 276 -7.06 18.45 10.96
CA LEU A 276 -6.03 19.22 10.25
C LEU A 276 -6.55 20.57 9.74
N LEU A 277 -7.82 20.65 9.36
CA LEU A 277 -8.44 21.91 8.94
C LEU A 277 -8.57 22.90 10.10
N ALA A 278 -8.75 22.40 11.32
CA ALA A 278 -8.80 23.21 12.54
C ALA A 278 -7.42 23.71 13.01
N GLU A 279 -6.31 23.11 12.55
CA GLU A 279 -4.96 23.60 12.87
C GLU A 279 -4.76 25.04 12.34
N PRO A 280 -4.03 25.93 13.04
CA PRO A 280 -3.72 27.26 12.52
C PRO A 280 -2.86 27.15 11.25
N ALA A 281 -3.03 28.11 10.33
CA ALA A 281 -2.13 28.21 9.19
C ALA A 281 -0.69 28.45 9.67
N PRO A 282 0.33 27.89 8.99
CA PRO A 282 1.71 28.19 9.31
C PRO A 282 1.98 29.69 9.14
N SER A 283 2.79 30.26 10.05
CA SER A 283 3.28 31.63 9.90
C SER A 283 4.01 31.81 8.57
N PRO A 284 3.85 32.97 7.91
CA PRO A 284 4.52 33.28 6.64
C PRO A 284 6.05 33.28 6.77
#